data_AF-A0A379SLF4-F1
#
_entry.id   AF-A0A379SLF4-F1
#
_cell.length_a   1.000
_cell.length_b   1.000
_cell.length_c   1.000
_cell.angle_alpha   90.00
_cell.angle_beta   90.00
_cell.angle_gamma   90.00
#
_symmetry.space_group_name_H-M   'P 1'
#
loop_
_entity.id
_entity.type
_entity.pdbx_description
1 polymer ?
#
loop_
_entity_poly.entity_id
_entity_poly.type
_entity_poly.pdbx_seq_one_letter_code
_entity_poly.pdbx_strand_id
1 'polypeptide(L)'
;MQNKAWAVLLMPLCLTACHQMTYRPTAKGEISEKDYIDPTKTRFPLADYSQSVDKWIPPDSADFAIPVIDSTTQQRYFSALKSHYFGMDNESHSPWNAVYITGLLKKNAGQVRDASIKQFLSDGSTYWGENFRLYSSRWKEGVRGNADTRIDNIYHASRRGIMVRESLARALPTDDPLFNDPRRAGEGYPFDNLQMSSLRPGTPVYTLTESKDQRWQYVVSPTVTGWVHSEDIASVDQTFVKQWVSLAYKQLGAFISAPVSVHTAGVYYFTGRPGTILPFRYQRAGLFLIAAPVRDSNGRASIHWVWLSDKAFTAMPWKMTPENIAVLMKSMGGAPMAGEILIFIMIVQPKSAVC
;
A
#
# COMPACT_ATOMS: atom_id res chain seq x y z
N MET A 1 -5.79 -21.48 64.13
CA MET A 1 -4.66 -20.70 63.56
C MET A 1 -3.62 -21.69 63.06
N GLN A 2 -3.60 -21.95 61.76
CA GLN A 2 -2.68 -22.90 61.13
C GLN A 2 -2.36 -22.37 59.72
N ASN A 3 -1.09 -22.03 59.52
CA ASN A 3 -0.53 -21.59 58.25
C ASN A 3 -0.51 -22.76 57.25
N LYS A 4 -1.11 -22.56 56.07
CA LYS A 4 -0.79 -23.34 54.87
C LYS A 4 -0.62 -22.38 53.70
N ALA A 5 0.63 -22.02 53.43
CA ALA A 5 1.05 -21.36 52.21
C ALA A 5 0.98 -22.37 51.06
N TRP A 6 0.18 -22.06 50.03
CA TRP A 6 0.24 -22.75 48.74
C TRP A 6 1.29 -22.04 47.88
N ALA A 7 2.43 -22.69 47.69
CA ALA A 7 3.43 -22.29 46.71
C ALA A 7 2.96 -22.73 45.32
N VAL A 8 2.47 -21.78 44.52
CA VAL A 8 2.27 -21.98 43.08
C VAL A 8 3.59 -21.63 42.40
N LEU A 9 4.31 -22.66 41.96
CA LEU A 9 5.47 -22.55 41.08
C LEU A 9 5.00 -22.08 39.70
N LEU A 10 5.06 -20.77 39.45
CA LEU A 10 5.01 -20.19 38.12
C LEU A 10 6.46 -20.11 37.61
N MET A 11 6.85 -21.05 36.74
CA MET A 11 8.05 -20.89 35.90
C MET A 11 7.79 -19.76 34.89
N PRO A 12 8.57 -18.67 34.87
CA PRO A 12 8.60 -17.76 33.75
C PRO A 12 9.52 -18.36 32.68
N LEU A 13 8.93 -18.82 31.57
CA LEU A 13 9.66 -19.06 30.33
C LEU A 13 10.08 -17.71 29.76
N CYS A 14 11.24 -17.21 30.20
CA CYS A 14 11.91 -16.08 29.57
C CYS A 14 12.50 -16.54 28.23
N LEU A 15 11.71 -16.45 27.16
CA LEU A 15 12.24 -16.42 25.79
C LEU A 15 12.81 -15.02 25.53
N THR A 16 14.04 -14.79 25.97
CA THR A 16 14.84 -13.63 25.54
C THR A 16 15.29 -13.87 24.10
N ALA A 17 14.49 -13.43 23.12
CA ALA A 17 14.98 -13.23 21.76
C ALA A 17 15.77 -11.91 21.73
N CYS A 18 17.04 -11.96 22.12
CA CYS A 18 17.99 -10.89 21.84
C CYS A 18 18.24 -10.85 20.32
N HIS A 19 17.43 -10.11 19.56
CA HIS A 19 17.85 -9.67 18.23
C HIS A 19 18.79 -8.48 18.38
N GLN A 20 20.04 -8.76 18.77
CA GLN A 20 21.14 -7.88 18.39
C GLN A 20 21.41 -8.13 16.90
N MET A 21 21.02 -7.17 16.08
CA MET A 21 21.37 -7.16 14.66
C MET A 21 22.85 -6.77 14.55
N THR A 22 23.74 -7.70 14.89
CA THR A 22 25.15 -7.59 14.50
C THR A 22 25.21 -7.79 13.00
N TYR A 23 25.50 -6.72 12.26
CA TYR A 23 25.85 -6.78 10.85
C TYR A 23 27.14 -7.59 10.73
N ARG A 24 27.03 -8.90 10.54
CA ARG A 24 28.16 -9.74 10.14
C ARG A 24 28.44 -9.43 8.67
N PRO A 25 29.67 -9.02 8.29
CA PRO A 25 30.05 -9.02 6.91
C PRO A 25 29.88 -10.45 6.40
N THR A 26 29.09 -10.65 5.36
CA THR A 26 28.99 -11.93 4.67
C THR A 26 30.37 -12.27 4.14
N ALA A 27 31.06 -13.17 4.84
CA ALA A 27 32.17 -13.90 4.27
C ALA A 27 31.68 -14.52 2.95
N LYS A 28 32.50 -14.45 1.91
CA LYS A 28 32.30 -15.11 0.61
C LYS A 28 32.31 -16.63 0.81
N GLY A 29 31.26 -17.18 1.39
CA GLY A 29 30.93 -18.59 1.28
C GLY A 29 30.08 -18.74 0.04
N GLU A 30 30.63 -19.39 -0.99
CA GLU A 30 29.82 -19.93 -2.09
C GLU A 30 28.78 -20.86 -1.47
N ILE A 31 27.51 -20.45 -1.53
CA ILE A 31 26.38 -21.34 -1.24
C ILE A 31 26.49 -22.48 -2.26
N SER A 32 26.66 -23.71 -1.79
CA SER A 32 26.75 -24.88 -2.66
C SER A 32 25.49 -24.98 -3.52
N GLU A 33 25.60 -25.34 -4.80
CA GLU A 33 24.45 -25.63 -5.68
C GLU A 33 23.47 -26.65 -5.07
N LYS A 34 23.91 -27.43 -4.08
CA LYS A 34 23.08 -28.40 -3.35
C LYS A 34 22.09 -27.79 -2.35
N ASP A 35 22.14 -26.47 -2.11
CA ASP A 35 21.26 -25.79 -1.15
C ASP A 35 20.07 -25.05 -1.79
N TYR A 36 19.88 -25.19 -3.11
CA TYR A 36 18.70 -24.62 -3.77
C TYR A 36 17.47 -25.50 -3.53
N ILE A 37 16.42 -24.91 -2.94
CA ILE A 37 15.10 -25.55 -2.75
C ILE A 37 14.47 -25.96 -4.10
N ASP A 38 14.89 -25.33 -5.20
CA ASP A 38 14.35 -25.59 -6.54
C ASP A 38 15.46 -25.55 -7.62
N PRO A 39 15.90 -26.71 -8.15
CA PRO A 39 16.95 -26.80 -9.15
C PRO A 39 16.53 -26.28 -10.54
N THR A 40 15.25 -25.93 -10.73
CA THR A 40 14.76 -25.33 -11.99
C THR A 40 15.04 -23.83 -12.11
N LYS A 41 15.52 -23.20 -11.03
CA LYS A 41 15.78 -21.76 -10.96
C LYS A 41 17.27 -21.47 -10.99
N THR A 42 17.68 -20.59 -11.90
CA THR A 42 19.04 -20.04 -11.93
C THR A 42 19.02 -18.58 -11.50
N ARG A 43 20.06 -18.15 -10.77
CA ARG A 43 20.25 -16.73 -10.48
C ARG A 43 20.97 -16.08 -11.64
N PHE A 44 20.39 -15.02 -12.18
CA PHE A 44 21.09 -14.18 -13.14
C PHE A 44 22.17 -13.35 -12.41
N PRO A 45 23.45 -13.45 -12.76
CA PRO A 45 24.51 -12.70 -12.09
C PRO A 45 24.40 -11.21 -12.41
N LEU A 46 24.33 -10.38 -11.36
CA LEU A 46 24.31 -8.91 -11.51
C LEU A 46 25.71 -8.28 -11.45
N ALA A 47 26.78 -9.07 -11.32
CA ALA A 47 28.15 -8.58 -11.13
C ALA A 47 28.64 -7.70 -12.30
N ASP A 48 28.20 -8.00 -13.52
CA ASP A 48 28.57 -7.25 -14.73
C ASP A 48 27.68 -6.01 -14.96
N TYR A 49 26.68 -5.79 -14.10
CA TYR A 49 25.70 -4.72 -14.23
C TYR A 49 25.76 -3.78 -13.03
N SER A 50 26.10 -2.52 -13.27
CA SER A 50 26.13 -1.51 -12.21
C SER A 50 24.74 -1.32 -11.60
N GLN A 51 24.65 -1.58 -10.31
CA GLN A 51 23.49 -1.27 -9.48
C GLN A 51 23.53 0.17 -8.94
N SER A 52 24.54 0.96 -9.32
CA SER A 52 24.62 2.37 -8.96
C SER A 52 23.79 3.22 -9.92
N VAL A 53 22.82 3.95 -9.34
CA VAL A 53 22.03 4.97 -10.06
C VAL A 53 22.94 6.03 -10.69
N ASP A 54 24.04 6.39 -10.03
CA ASP A 54 24.96 7.44 -10.47
C ASP A 54 25.71 7.09 -11.76
N LYS A 55 25.75 5.80 -12.14
CA LYS A 55 26.27 5.42 -13.47
C LYS A 55 25.33 5.88 -14.60
N TRP A 56 24.02 5.89 -14.33
CA TRP A 56 22.98 6.16 -15.32
C TRP A 56 22.47 7.59 -15.25
N ILE A 57 22.61 8.23 -14.08
CA ILE A 57 22.29 9.62 -13.83
C ILE A 57 23.52 10.27 -13.15
N PRO A 58 24.53 10.68 -13.93
CA PRO A 58 25.78 11.20 -13.38
C PRO A 58 25.55 12.52 -12.64
N PRO A 59 25.95 12.64 -11.36
CA PRO A 59 25.78 13.88 -10.59
C PRO A 59 26.58 15.08 -11.14
N ASP A 60 27.61 14.83 -11.94
CA ASP A 60 28.46 15.82 -12.61
C ASP A 60 27.97 16.21 -14.01
N SER A 61 26.83 15.65 -14.47
CA SER A 61 26.27 16.00 -15.78
C SER A 61 25.77 17.45 -15.79
N ALA A 62 25.99 18.14 -16.92
CA ALA A 62 25.57 19.53 -17.08
C ALA A 62 24.04 19.73 -16.97
N ASP A 63 23.27 18.67 -17.21
CA ASP A 63 21.81 18.63 -17.17
C ASP A 63 21.22 18.06 -15.87
N PHE A 64 22.04 17.70 -14.87
CA PHE A 64 21.60 17.02 -13.63
C PHE A 64 20.48 17.76 -12.87
N ALA A 65 20.53 19.09 -12.86
CA ALA A 65 19.54 19.96 -12.21
C ALA A 65 18.51 20.57 -13.19
N ILE A 66 18.60 20.23 -14.48
CA ILE A 66 17.70 20.74 -15.53
C ILE A 66 16.44 19.87 -15.55
N PRO A 67 15.23 20.47 -15.48
CA PRO A 67 14.00 19.69 -15.49
C PRO A 67 13.76 19.04 -16.86
N VAL A 68 13.36 17.76 -16.86
CA VAL A 68 13.11 16.96 -18.07
C VAL A 68 11.76 17.24 -18.72
N ILE A 69 10.87 17.96 -18.02
CA ILE A 69 9.62 18.49 -18.55
C ILE A 69 9.46 19.96 -18.15
N ASP A 70 8.75 20.74 -18.96
CA ASP A 70 8.46 22.12 -18.66
C ASP A 70 7.48 22.25 -17.47
N SER A 71 7.52 23.42 -16.81
CA SER A 71 6.71 23.67 -15.62
C SER A 71 5.21 23.62 -15.88
N THR A 72 4.75 24.04 -17.07
CA THR A 72 3.32 24.04 -17.43
C THR A 72 2.81 22.60 -17.55
N THR A 73 3.57 21.74 -18.22
CA THR A 73 3.28 20.31 -18.33
C THR A 73 3.28 19.63 -16.95
N GLN A 74 4.27 19.93 -16.09
CA GLN A 74 4.32 19.34 -14.75
C GLN A 74 3.11 19.76 -13.89
N GLN A 75 2.73 21.03 -13.94
CA GLN A 75 1.56 21.54 -13.19
C GLN A 75 0.24 20.94 -13.70
N ARG A 76 0.13 20.68 -15.00
CA ARG A 76 -1.03 19.97 -15.58
C ARG A 76 -1.15 18.56 -15.01
N TYR A 77 -0.05 17.79 -14.97
CA TYR A 77 -0.08 16.45 -14.38
C TYR A 77 -0.34 16.47 -12.88
N PHE A 78 0.23 17.43 -12.15
CA PHE A 78 -0.03 17.57 -10.72
C PHE A 78 -1.50 17.93 -10.44
N SER A 79 -2.12 18.78 -11.27
CA SER A 79 -3.54 19.10 -11.18
C SER A 79 -4.41 17.88 -11.45
N ALA A 80 -4.07 17.09 -12.48
CA ALA A 80 -4.75 15.82 -12.77
C ALA A 80 -4.63 14.81 -11.62
N LEU A 81 -3.45 14.69 -11.00
CA LEU A 81 -3.25 13.85 -9.81
C LEU A 81 -4.17 14.26 -8.66
N LYS A 82 -4.22 15.56 -8.35
CA LYS A 82 -5.06 16.10 -7.27
C LYS A 82 -6.55 15.86 -7.52
N SER A 83 -7.01 16.10 -8.75
CA SER A 83 -8.39 15.84 -9.20
C SER A 83 -8.73 14.35 -9.02
N HIS A 84 -7.89 13.46 -9.55
CA HIS A 84 -8.07 12.00 -9.47
C HIS A 84 -8.11 11.46 -8.03
N TYR A 85 -7.19 11.90 -7.16
CA TYR A 85 -7.18 11.45 -5.77
C TYR A 85 -8.34 12.00 -4.95
N PHE A 86 -8.53 13.33 -4.96
CA PHE A 86 -9.34 14.01 -3.94
C PHE A 86 -10.70 14.52 -4.43
N GLY A 87 -11.03 14.36 -5.72
CA GLY A 87 -12.34 14.73 -6.22
C GLY A 87 -12.56 16.23 -6.26
N MET A 88 -11.55 16.97 -6.75
CA MET A 88 -11.55 18.44 -6.72
C MET A 88 -12.46 19.09 -7.76
N ASP A 89 -13.03 18.31 -8.67
CA ASP A 89 -14.03 18.74 -9.64
C ASP A 89 -15.12 17.64 -9.83
N ASN A 90 -16.20 17.97 -10.55
CA ASN A 90 -17.33 17.07 -10.75
C ASN A 90 -17.03 15.91 -11.73
N GLU A 91 -15.99 16.02 -12.55
CA GLU A 91 -15.59 15.02 -13.54
C GLU A 91 -14.51 14.05 -13.01
N SER A 92 -14.02 14.33 -11.79
CA SER A 92 -12.96 13.57 -11.12
C SER A 92 -13.38 12.13 -10.86
N HIS A 93 -12.50 11.19 -11.20
CA HIS A 93 -12.67 9.76 -10.91
C HIS A 93 -12.21 9.40 -9.48
N SER A 94 -12.61 10.22 -8.51
CA SER A 94 -12.20 10.08 -7.10
C SER A 94 -13.24 9.33 -6.28
N PRO A 95 -12.82 8.49 -5.31
CA PRO A 95 -13.74 7.84 -4.38
C PRO A 95 -14.60 8.78 -3.54
N TRP A 96 -14.20 10.05 -3.37
CA TRP A 96 -15.02 11.04 -2.66
C TRP A 96 -15.97 11.84 -3.55
N ASN A 97 -15.92 11.65 -4.88
CA ASN A 97 -16.84 12.27 -5.81
C ASN A 97 -18.13 11.43 -5.93
N ALA A 98 -19.26 12.02 -5.52
CA ALA A 98 -20.56 11.34 -5.51
C ALA A 98 -21.08 10.99 -6.91
N VAL A 99 -20.80 11.82 -7.93
CA VAL A 99 -21.25 11.59 -9.32
C VAL A 99 -20.54 10.36 -9.89
N TYR A 100 -19.21 10.30 -9.72
CA TYR A 100 -18.38 9.17 -10.13
C TYR A 100 -18.85 7.87 -9.47
N ILE A 101 -18.98 7.85 -8.14
CA ILE A 101 -19.42 6.65 -7.42
C ILE A 101 -20.84 6.25 -7.81
N THR A 102 -21.77 7.20 -7.96
CA THR A 102 -23.13 6.89 -8.43
C THR A 102 -23.11 6.22 -9.81
N GLY A 103 -22.26 6.70 -10.72
CA GLY A 103 -22.07 6.07 -12.04
C GLY A 103 -21.52 4.65 -11.95
N LEU A 104 -20.56 4.41 -11.04
CA LEU A 104 -19.97 3.09 -10.80
C LEU A 104 -20.98 2.12 -10.19
N LEU A 105 -21.77 2.55 -9.19
CA LEU A 105 -22.80 1.73 -8.53
C LEU A 105 -23.89 1.27 -9.51
N LYS A 106 -24.25 2.12 -10.47
CA LYS A 106 -25.24 1.78 -11.52
C LYS A 106 -24.71 0.78 -12.56
N LYS A 107 -23.40 0.64 -12.72
CA LYS A 107 -22.75 -0.21 -13.74
C LYS A 107 -22.26 -1.57 -13.18
N ASN A 108 -22.93 -2.08 -12.15
CA ASN A 108 -22.57 -3.31 -11.43
C ASN A 108 -21.18 -3.25 -10.76
N ALA A 109 -21.10 -2.47 -9.68
CA ALA A 109 -19.90 -2.34 -8.85
C ALA A 109 -19.36 -3.67 -8.25
N GLY A 110 -20.18 -4.72 -8.23
CA GLY A 110 -19.80 -6.05 -7.74
C GLY A 110 -19.08 -6.92 -8.76
N GLN A 111 -19.09 -6.58 -10.05
CA GLN A 111 -18.64 -7.47 -11.12
C GLN A 111 -17.22 -8.01 -10.90
N VAL A 112 -16.27 -7.15 -10.51
CA VAL A 112 -14.86 -7.54 -10.30
C VAL A 112 -14.70 -8.48 -9.10
N ARG A 113 -15.45 -8.22 -8.02
CA ARG A 113 -15.48 -9.08 -6.84
C ARG A 113 -16.07 -10.45 -7.18
N ASP A 114 -17.21 -10.45 -7.87
CA ASP A 114 -17.93 -11.67 -8.20
C ASP A 114 -17.12 -12.54 -9.18
N ALA A 115 -16.40 -11.91 -10.11
CA ALA A 115 -15.43 -12.58 -10.98
C ALA A 115 -14.29 -13.21 -10.16
N SER A 116 -13.74 -12.51 -9.16
CA SER A 116 -12.70 -13.03 -8.27
C SER A 116 -13.21 -14.21 -7.44
N ILE A 117 -14.41 -14.12 -6.88
CA ILE A 117 -15.07 -15.22 -6.17
C ILE A 117 -15.21 -16.44 -7.09
N LYS A 118 -15.69 -16.25 -8.32
CA LYS A 118 -15.85 -17.33 -9.30
C LYS A 118 -14.51 -17.96 -9.67
N GLN A 119 -13.49 -17.15 -9.95
CA GLN A 119 -12.17 -17.61 -10.36
C GLN A 119 -11.50 -18.44 -9.27
N PHE A 120 -11.41 -17.89 -8.05
CA PHE A 120 -10.58 -18.46 -7.01
C PHE A 120 -11.30 -19.48 -6.12
N LEU A 121 -12.64 -19.39 -6.03
CA LEU A 121 -13.41 -20.19 -5.10
C LEU A 121 -14.33 -21.20 -5.79
N SER A 122 -14.36 -21.31 -7.12
CA SER A 122 -15.20 -22.31 -7.81
C SER A 122 -14.81 -23.76 -7.50
N ASP A 123 -15.77 -24.67 -7.63
CA ASP A 123 -15.51 -26.11 -7.53
C ASP A 123 -14.55 -26.52 -8.66
N GLY A 124 -13.49 -27.25 -8.31
CA GLY A 124 -12.44 -27.64 -9.25
C GLY A 124 -11.27 -26.66 -9.39
N SER A 125 -11.37 -25.43 -8.88
CA SER A 125 -10.18 -24.56 -8.78
C SER A 125 -9.10 -25.20 -7.89
N THR A 126 -7.83 -25.14 -8.28
CA THR A 126 -6.74 -25.79 -7.55
C THR A 126 -5.66 -24.78 -7.19
N TYR A 127 -5.65 -24.40 -5.91
CA TYR A 127 -4.74 -23.40 -5.39
C TYR A 127 -4.16 -23.82 -4.04
N TRP A 128 -2.94 -23.38 -3.79
CA TRP A 128 -2.12 -23.77 -2.66
C TRP A 128 -2.03 -22.63 -1.64
N GLY A 129 -2.14 -22.96 -0.36
CA GLY A 129 -1.93 -22.02 0.74
C GLY A 129 -0.45 -21.90 1.14
N GLU A 130 -0.19 -21.12 2.18
CA GLU A 130 1.14 -20.84 2.73
C GLU A 130 1.86 -22.09 3.26
N ASN A 131 1.10 -23.11 3.66
CA ASN A 131 1.65 -24.40 4.11
C ASN A 131 1.93 -25.38 2.96
N PHE A 132 1.86 -24.91 1.71
CA PHE A 132 1.94 -25.72 0.50
C PHE A 132 0.99 -26.92 0.55
N ARG A 133 -0.28 -26.68 0.89
CA ARG A 133 -1.37 -27.64 0.70
C ARG A 133 -2.51 -26.99 -0.08
N LEU A 134 -3.27 -27.82 -0.80
CA LEU A 134 -4.47 -27.36 -1.49
C LEU A 134 -5.53 -26.89 -0.51
N TYR A 135 -6.22 -25.79 -0.85
CA TYR A 135 -7.37 -25.33 -0.07
C TYR A 135 -8.55 -26.30 -0.16
N SER A 136 -9.09 -26.66 1.00
CA SER A 136 -10.29 -27.50 1.10
C SER A 136 -11.55 -26.77 0.64
N SER A 137 -12.59 -27.51 0.23
CA SER A 137 -13.90 -26.93 -0.11
C SER A 137 -14.49 -26.12 1.05
N ARG A 138 -14.32 -26.60 2.29
CA ARG A 138 -14.77 -25.89 3.50
C ARG A 138 -14.14 -24.49 3.63
N TRP A 139 -12.84 -24.36 3.37
CA TRP A 139 -12.17 -23.06 3.39
C TRP A 139 -12.76 -22.14 2.30
N LYS A 140 -12.93 -22.66 1.08
CA LYS A 140 -13.49 -21.88 -0.04
C LYS A 140 -14.90 -21.40 0.24
N GLU A 141 -15.74 -22.27 0.79
CA GLU A 141 -17.10 -21.93 1.23
C GLU A 141 -17.08 -20.86 2.33
N GLY A 142 -16.14 -20.94 3.28
CA GLY A 142 -15.97 -19.92 4.32
C GLY A 142 -15.63 -18.55 3.74
N VAL A 143 -14.61 -18.46 2.88
CA VAL A 143 -14.22 -17.18 2.25
C VAL A 143 -15.32 -16.66 1.34
N ARG A 144 -15.97 -17.53 0.54
CA ARG A 144 -17.11 -17.17 -0.32
C ARG A 144 -18.25 -16.61 0.51
N GLY A 145 -18.59 -17.31 1.61
CA GLY A 145 -19.61 -16.90 2.55
C GLY A 145 -19.30 -15.53 3.14
N ASN A 146 -18.04 -15.22 3.45
CA ASN A 146 -17.65 -13.92 4.00
C ASN A 146 -17.67 -12.78 2.96
N ALA A 147 -17.36 -13.09 1.69
CA ALA A 147 -17.25 -12.11 0.60
C ALA A 147 -18.57 -11.79 -0.10
N ASP A 148 -19.46 -12.77 -0.21
CA ASP A 148 -20.74 -12.65 -0.94
C ASP A 148 -21.75 -11.83 -0.13
N THR A 149 -21.71 -10.53 -0.39
CA THR A 149 -22.39 -9.48 0.37
C THR A 149 -23.07 -8.52 -0.60
N ARG A 150 -24.17 -7.90 -0.18
CA ARG A 150 -24.91 -6.99 -1.06
C ARG A 150 -24.15 -5.69 -1.24
N ILE A 151 -24.03 -5.23 -2.49
CA ILE A 151 -23.62 -3.87 -2.82
C ILE A 151 -24.87 -3.08 -3.18
N ASP A 152 -25.00 -1.89 -2.61
CA ASP A 152 -26.12 -1.00 -2.89
C ASP A 152 -25.94 -0.32 -4.26
N ASN A 153 -27.03 0.02 -4.94
CA ASN A 153 -26.99 0.75 -6.20
C ASN A 153 -27.14 2.28 -6.02
N ILE A 154 -27.30 2.75 -4.77
CA ILE A 154 -27.33 4.17 -4.41
C ILE A 154 -26.10 4.61 -3.62
N TYR A 155 -25.70 5.88 -3.82
CA TYR A 155 -24.59 6.50 -3.12
C TYR A 155 -24.97 6.88 -1.69
N HIS A 156 -24.06 6.63 -0.75
CA HIS A 156 -24.18 7.02 0.66
C HIS A 156 -22.95 7.80 1.09
N ALA A 157 -23.13 9.06 1.49
CA ALA A 157 -22.02 9.92 1.89
C ALA A 157 -21.24 9.41 3.13
N SER A 158 -21.88 8.59 3.97
CA SER A 158 -21.30 7.95 5.15
C SER A 158 -20.32 6.82 4.84
N ARG A 159 -20.28 6.32 3.59
CA ARG A 159 -19.38 5.24 3.17
C ARG A 159 -18.03 5.74 2.67
N ARG A 160 -17.77 7.04 2.77
CA ARG A 160 -16.44 7.60 2.50
C ARG A 160 -15.50 7.29 3.67
N GLY A 161 -14.27 6.95 3.33
CA GLY A 161 -13.19 6.76 4.29
C GLY A 161 -11.86 7.30 3.78
N ILE A 162 -10.85 7.18 4.63
CA ILE A 162 -9.45 7.45 4.32
C ILE A 162 -8.57 6.37 4.93
N MET A 163 -7.53 5.95 4.20
CA MET A 163 -6.52 5.03 4.72
C MET A 163 -5.69 5.71 5.82
N VAL A 164 -5.56 5.08 6.98
CA VAL A 164 -4.73 5.60 8.10
C VAL A 164 -3.35 4.97 8.18
N ARG A 165 -3.16 3.83 7.51
CA ARG A 165 -1.88 3.13 7.36
C ARG A 165 -1.82 2.43 6.01
N GLU A 166 -0.66 1.87 5.69
CA GLU A 166 -0.53 1.02 4.51
C GLU A 166 -1.37 -0.25 4.67
N SER A 167 -2.22 -0.55 3.69
CA SER A 167 -3.01 -1.79 3.63
C SER A 167 -2.85 -2.46 2.28
N LEU A 168 -2.82 -3.79 2.28
CA LEU A 168 -2.86 -4.58 1.06
C LEU A 168 -4.30 -4.66 0.55
N ALA A 169 -4.52 -4.26 -0.70
CA ALA A 169 -5.77 -4.47 -1.41
C ALA A 169 -5.77 -5.87 -2.03
N ARG A 170 -6.79 -6.66 -1.71
CA ARG A 170 -6.88 -8.09 -2.05
C ARG A 170 -8.12 -8.43 -2.85
N ALA A 171 -8.02 -9.47 -3.67
CA ALA A 171 -9.13 -9.96 -4.50
C ALA A 171 -10.22 -10.66 -3.67
N LEU A 172 -9.87 -11.22 -2.51
CA LEU A 172 -10.77 -11.87 -1.55
C LEU A 172 -10.49 -11.37 -0.12
N PRO A 173 -11.49 -11.40 0.80
CA PRO A 173 -11.35 -10.95 2.18
C PRO A 173 -10.71 -12.02 3.06
N THR A 174 -9.43 -12.32 2.82
CA THR A 174 -8.62 -13.25 3.61
C THR A 174 -7.16 -12.81 3.64
N ASP A 175 -6.48 -13.06 4.76
CA ASP A 175 -5.04 -12.85 4.89
C ASP A 175 -4.23 -14.00 4.26
N ASP A 176 -4.87 -15.15 4.06
CA ASP A 176 -4.19 -16.32 3.51
C ASP A 176 -3.79 -16.05 2.05
N PRO A 177 -2.56 -16.41 1.63
CA PRO A 177 -2.14 -16.29 0.24
C PRO A 177 -2.74 -17.41 -0.62
N LEU A 178 -2.80 -17.17 -1.91
CA LEU A 178 -3.30 -18.16 -2.86
C LEU A 178 -2.29 -18.32 -4.00
N PHE A 179 -1.53 -19.42 -3.95
CA PHE A 179 -0.52 -19.75 -4.93
C PHE A 179 -1.06 -20.72 -5.98
N ASN A 180 -0.45 -20.72 -7.16
CA ASN A 180 -0.56 -21.82 -8.11
C ASN A 180 0.29 -23.00 -7.58
N ASP A 181 0.64 -23.98 -8.43
CA ASP A 181 1.48 -25.10 -8.00
C ASP A 181 2.88 -24.60 -7.59
N PRO A 182 3.27 -24.66 -6.30
CA PRO A 182 4.53 -24.08 -5.82
C PRO A 182 5.78 -24.79 -6.37
N ARG A 183 5.61 -25.96 -6.98
CA ARG A 183 6.69 -26.71 -7.65
C ARG A 183 7.04 -26.13 -9.02
N ARG A 184 6.20 -25.25 -9.57
CA ARG A 184 6.45 -24.58 -10.84
C ARG A 184 7.14 -23.23 -10.59
N ALA A 185 8.15 -22.92 -11.39
CA ALA A 185 8.85 -21.64 -11.30
C ALA A 185 7.88 -20.47 -11.53
N GLY A 186 7.88 -19.50 -10.62
CA GLY A 186 7.01 -18.32 -10.69
C GLY A 186 5.60 -18.49 -10.12
N GLU A 187 5.25 -19.68 -9.60
CA GLU A 187 3.86 -20.01 -9.23
C GLU A 187 3.61 -20.10 -7.72
N GLY A 188 4.67 -20.28 -6.92
CA GLY A 188 4.64 -20.29 -5.45
C GLY A 188 4.99 -18.94 -4.83
N TYR A 189 5.37 -18.92 -3.55
CA TYR A 189 5.85 -17.70 -2.89
C TYR A 189 6.93 -16.98 -3.72
N PRO A 190 6.88 -15.64 -3.88
CA PRO A 190 5.93 -14.69 -3.27
C PRO A 190 4.71 -14.33 -4.13
N PHE A 191 4.39 -15.10 -5.18
CA PHE A 191 3.34 -14.78 -6.17
C PHE A 191 1.93 -15.10 -5.67
N ASP A 192 1.48 -14.39 -4.63
CA ASP A 192 0.12 -14.49 -4.11
C ASP A 192 -0.88 -13.90 -5.11
N ASN A 193 -1.71 -14.77 -5.71
CA ASN A 193 -2.70 -14.37 -6.71
C ASN A 193 -3.82 -13.48 -6.16
N LEU A 194 -3.99 -13.40 -4.83
CA LEU A 194 -4.97 -12.50 -4.22
C LEU A 194 -4.42 -11.09 -4.01
N GLN A 195 -3.11 -10.90 -4.06
CA GLN A 195 -2.49 -9.61 -3.79
C GLN A 195 -2.61 -8.69 -5.02
N MET A 196 -3.49 -7.68 -4.96
CA MET A 196 -3.74 -6.78 -6.10
C MET A 196 -2.86 -5.54 -6.07
N SER A 197 -2.82 -4.85 -4.92
CA SER A 197 -2.09 -3.58 -4.78
C SER A 197 -1.86 -3.23 -3.31
N SER A 198 -1.17 -2.11 -3.06
CA SER A 198 -1.03 -1.53 -1.72
C SER A 198 -1.61 -0.11 -1.73
N LEU A 199 -2.46 0.19 -0.75
CA LEU A 199 -3.01 1.53 -0.53
C LEU A 199 -2.19 2.23 0.54
N ARG A 200 -1.74 3.45 0.26
CA ARG A 200 -0.93 4.27 1.16
C ARG A 200 -1.81 5.04 2.16
N PRO A 201 -1.27 5.40 3.34
CA PRO A 201 -1.97 6.30 4.25
C PRO A 201 -2.28 7.63 3.55
N GLY A 202 -3.46 8.19 3.83
CA GLY A 202 -3.98 9.38 3.18
C GLY A 202 -4.76 9.13 1.90
N THR A 203 -4.77 7.91 1.35
CA THR A 203 -5.56 7.57 0.17
C THR A 203 -7.07 7.62 0.48
N PRO A 204 -7.87 8.43 -0.24
CA PRO A 204 -9.32 8.42 -0.14
C PRO A 204 -9.90 7.09 -0.59
N VAL A 205 -10.94 6.60 0.09
CA VAL A 205 -11.67 5.38 -0.29
C VAL A 205 -13.17 5.55 -0.17
N TYR A 206 -13.93 4.72 -0.90
CA TYR A 206 -15.37 4.57 -0.76
C TYR A 206 -15.72 3.09 -0.58
N THR A 207 -16.41 2.77 0.50
CA THR A 207 -16.79 1.40 0.83
C THR A 207 -18.04 0.99 0.06
N LEU A 208 -17.93 -0.05 -0.77
CA LEU A 208 -19.06 -0.61 -1.52
C LEU A 208 -19.88 -1.56 -0.65
N THR A 209 -19.19 -2.38 0.15
CA THR A 209 -19.77 -3.33 1.10
C THR A 209 -18.71 -3.79 2.10
N GLU A 210 -19.14 -4.50 3.13
CA GLU A 210 -18.29 -5.05 4.20
C GLU A 210 -18.43 -6.57 4.20
N SER A 211 -17.39 -7.28 4.63
CA SER A 211 -17.46 -8.73 4.81
C SER A 211 -18.43 -9.08 5.93
N LYS A 212 -18.96 -10.31 5.94
CA LYS A 212 -19.95 -10.72 6.96
C LYS A 212 -19.39 -10.66 8.39
N ASP A 213 -18.10 -10.90 8.55
CA ASP A 213 -17.37 -10.77 9.82
C ASP A 213 -16.88 -9.35 10.13
N GLN A 214 -17.15 -8.37 9.25
CA GLN A 214 -16.75 -6.97 9.36
C GLN A 214 -15.24 -6.71 9.42
N ARG A 215 -14.39 -7.73 9.25
CA ARG A 215 -12.93 -7.57 9.23
C ARG A 215 -12.44 -6.87 7.98
N TRP A 216 -13.22 -6.92 6.89
CA TRP A 216 -12.82 -6.39 5.59
C TRP A 216 -13.86 -5.43 5.02
N GLN A 217 -13.37 -4.42 4.30
CA GLN A 217 -14.19 -3.55 3.48
C GLN A 217 -13.80 -3.71 2.02
N TYR A 218 -14.77 -3.92 1.14
CA TYR A 218 -14.56 -3.88 -0.30
C TYR A 218 -14.68 -2.44 -0.77
N VAL A 219 -13.55 -1.83 -1.12
CA VAL A 219 -13.46 -0.38 -1.35
C VAL A 219 -13.05 -0.03 -2.77
N VAL A 220 -13.54 1.11 -3.26
CA VAL A 220 -12.98 1.81 -4.42
C VAL A 220 -11.93 2.80 -3.91
N SER A 221 -10.74 2.74 -4.49
CA SER A 221 -9.66 3.73 -4.32
C SER A 221 -9.32 4.38 -5.67
N PRO A 222 -8.45 5.40 -5.73
CA PRO A 222 -8.01 5.97 -7.01
C PRO A 222 -7.27 4.98 -7.91
N THR A 223 -6.71 3.88 -7.37
CA THR A 223 -5.84 2.96 -8.14
C THR A 223 -6.40 1.56 -8.29
N VAL A 224 -7.24 1.10 -7.36
CA VAL A 224 -7.77 -0.28 -7.35
C VAL A 224 -9.12 -0.35 -6.64
N THR A 225 -9.93 -1.34 -7.00
CA THR A 225 -11.09 -1.77 -6.21
C THR A 225 -10.78 -3.15 -5.62
N GLY A 226 -10.87 -3.31 -4.30
CA GLY A 226 -10.44 -4.53 -3.62
C GLY A 226 -10.83 -4.57 -2.14
N TRP A 227 -10.62 -5.71 -1.50
CA TRP A 227 -10.79 -5.90 -0.06
C TRP A 227 -9.58 -5.38 0.70
N VAL A 228 -9.83 -4.59 1.75
CA VAL A 228 -8.81 -4.10 2.69
C VAL A 228 -9.30 -4.28 4.12
N HIS A 229 -8.37 -4.30 5.08
CA HIS A 229 -8.71 -4.43 6.50
C HIS A 229 -9.53 -3.23 7.00
N SER A 230 -10.59 -3.50 7.75
CA SER A 230 -11.50 -2.49 8.27
C SER A 230 -10.82 -1.51 9.22
N GLU A 231 -9.85 -1.97 10.01
CA GLU A 231 -9.08 -1.15 10.95
C GLU A 231 -8.06 -0.21 10.28
N ASP A 232 -7.83 -0.37 8.98
CA ASP A 232 -6.93 0.47 8.20
C ASP A 232 -7.66 1.66 7.56
N ILE A 233 -9.00 1.67 7.66
CA ILE A 233 -9.86 2.74 7.17
C ILE A 233 -10.46 3.50 8.36
N ALA A 234 -10.38 4.82 8.30
CA ALA A 234 -11.17 5.70 9.14
C ALA A 234 -12.32 6.32 8.33
N SER A 235 -13.53 6.30 8.88
CA SER A 235 -14.70 6.94 8.28
C SER A 235 -14.54 8.46 8.27
N VAL A 236 -14.99 9.11 7.19
CA VAL A 236 -14.91 10.57 7.03
C VAL A 236 -16.27 11.18 6.80
N ASP A 237 -16.54 12.28 7.49
CA ASP A 237 -17.72 13.11 7.24
C ASP A 237 -17.42 14.23 6.23
N GLN A 238 -18.44 15.02 5.90
CA GLN A 238 -18.27 16.13 4.96
C GLN A 238 -17.32 17.22 5.49
N THR A 239 -17.23 17.40 6.80
CA THR A 239 -16.35 18.39 7.43
C THR A 239 -14.89 18.00 7.25
N PHE A 240 -14.56 16.75 7.54
CA PHE A 240 -13.22 16.18 7.31
C PHE A 240 -12.85 16.24 5.83
N VAL A 241 -13.75 15.82 4.93
CA VAL A 241 -13.49 15.85 3.47
C VAL A 241 -13.17 17.27 3.01
N LYS A 242 -13.96 18.28 3.41
CA LYS A 242 -13.69 19.69 3.06
C LYS A 242 -12.35 20.16 3.60
N GLN A 243 -12.03 19.84 4.86
CA GLN A 243 -10.77 20.23 5.48
C GLN A 243 -9.57 19.58 4.77
N TRP A 244 -9.64 18.27 4.53
CA TRP A 244 -8.57 17.51 3.88
C TRP A 244 -8.31 17.99 2.46
N VAL A 245 -9.37 18.15 1.65
CA VAL A 245 -9.28 18.68 0.29
C VAL A 245 -8.70 20.09 0.28
N SER A 246 -9.12 20.96 1.21
CA SER A 246 -8.58 22.32 1.33
C SER A 246 -7.07 22.32 1.65
N LEU A 247 -6.63 21.46 2.56
CA LEU A 247 -5.21 21.29 2.87
C LEU A 247 -4.44 20.76 1.66
N ALA A 248 -4.92 19.70 1.02
CA ALA A 248 -4.31 19.10 -0.16
C ALA A 248 -4.22 20.08 -1.35
N TYR A 249 -5.21 20.95 -1.51
CA TYR A 249 -5.21 21.98 -2.54
C TYR A 249 -4.12 23.03 -2.30
N LYS A 250 -3.94 23.45 -1.03
CA LYS A 250 -2.95 24.47 -0.65
C LYS A 250 -1.52 23.95 -0.71
N GLN A 251 -1.27 22.82 -0.06
CA GLN A 251 0.07 22.30 0.18
C GLN A 251 0.00 20.77 0.28
N LEU A 252 0.47 20.09 -0.77
CA LEU A 252 0.62 18.63 -0.82
C LEU A 252 2.10 18.31 -0.90
N GLY A 253 2.54 17.28 -0.20
CA GLY A 253 3.90 16.77 -0.29
C GLY A 253 3.94 15.25 -0.42
N ALA A 254 5.12 14.73 -0.69
CA ALA A 254 5.37 13.31 -0.88
C ALA A 254 6.54 12.83 -0.04
N PHE A 255 6.47 11.58 0.41
CA PHE A 255 7.63 10.89 0.96
C PHE A 255 8.63 10.57 -0.15
N ILE A 256 9.92 10.78 0.12
CA ILE A 256 11.03 10.55 -0.83
C ILE A 256 12.03 9.50 -0.35
N SER A 257 11.83 8.99 0.85
CA SER A 257 12.64 7.96 1.50
C SER A 257 11.75 6.85 2.08
N ALA A 258 12.26 5.64 2.17
CA ALA A 258 11.64 4.50 2.84
C ALA A 258 12.66 3.69 3.66
N PRO A 259 12.23 3.09 4.79
CA PRO A 259 10.99 3.35 5.53
C PRO A 259 11.10 4.60 6.41
N VAL A 260 10.05 5.43 6.48
CA VAL A 260 9.97 6.58 7.41
C VAL A 260 8.89 6.32 8.46
N SER A 261 9.29 6.09 9.72
CA SER A 261 8.33 5.92 10.81
C SER A 261 7.68 7.25 11.17
N VAL A 262 6.35 7.34 11.08
CA VAL A 262 5.56 8.53 11.45
C VAL A 262 4.95 8.30 12.81
N HIS A 263 5.40 9.08 13.78
CA HIS A 263 4.97 8.99 15.17
C HIS A 263 5.07 10.35 15.86
N THR A 264 4.33 10.54 16.95
CA THR A 264 4.47 11.70 17.84
C THR A 264 4.06 11.33 19.25
N ALA A 265 4.69 11.95 20.25
CA ALA A 265 4.44 11.68 21.68
C ALA A 265 4.46 10.18 22.05
N GLY A 266 5.37 9.41 21.45
CA GLY A 266 5.51 7.97 21.69
C GLY A 266 4.48 7.08 20.99
N VAL A 267 3.55 7.64 20.22
CA VAL A 267 2.51 6.90 19.48
C VAL A 267 2.89 6.80 18.00
N TYR A 268 3.01 5.57 17.52
CA TYR A 268 3.18 5.25 16.11
C TYR A 268 1.87 5.36 15.35
N TYR A 269 1.91 5.94 14.15
CA TYR A 269 0.75 6.04 13.26
C TYR A 269 0.89 5.13 12.04
N PHE A 270 1.96 5.31 11.25
CA PHE A 270 2.21 4.52 10.05
C PHE A 270 3.67 4.65 9.60
N THR A 271 4.06 3.84 8.63
CA THR A 271 5.33 3.95 7.93
C THR A 271 5.10 4.59 6.58
N GLY A 272 5.72 5.73 6.33
CA GLY A 272 5.71 6.40 5.03
C GLY A 272 6.76 5.79 4.08
N ARG A 273 6.39 5.74 2.80
CA ARG A 273 7.22 5.27 1.68
C ARG A 273 6.99 6.15 0.45
N PRO A 274 7.91 6.18 -0.53
CA PRO A 274 7.65 6.78 -1.83
C PRO A 274 6.29 6.35 -2.41
N GLY A 275 5.56 7.34 -2.95
CA GLY A 275 4.17 7.19 -3.37
C GLY A 275 3.13 7.58 -2.30
N THR A 276 3.53 7.74 -1.04
CA THR A 276 2.66 8.32 0.00
C THR A 276 2.60 9.84 -0.19
N ILE A 277 1.41 10.39 -0.40
CA ILE A 277 1.17 11.83 -0.55
C ILE A 277 0.25 12.32 0.56
N LEU A 278 0.64 13.40 1.24
CA LEU A 278 -0.12 13.96 2.36
C LEU A 278 -0.14 15.49 2.31
N PRO A 279 -1.21 16.13 2.81
CA PRO A 279 -1.20 17.57 3.01
C PRO A 279 -0.17 17.98 4.08
N PHE A 280 0.34 19.20 3.98
CA PHE A 280 1.13 19.85 5.03
C PHE A 280 0.74 21.33 5.17
N ARG A 281 1.16 22.00 6.25
CA ARG A 281 0.78 23.42 6.44
C ARG A 281 1.92 24.38 6.76
N TYR A 282 3.05 23.88 7.27
CA TYR A 282 4.23 24.69 7.57
C TYR A 282 5.49 23.99 7.05
N GLN A 283 6.38 24.80 6.48
CA GLN A 283 7.74 24.42 6.16
C GLN A 283 8.69 25.41 6.87
N ARG A 284 9.58 24.90 7.72
CA ARG A 284 10.57 25.73 8.41
C ARG A 284 11.85 24.95 8.66
N ALA A 285 13.01 25.54 8.37
CA ALA A 285 14.32 24.98 8.70
C ALA A 285 14.48 23.48 8.36
N GLY A 286 14.11 23.08 7.14
CA GLY A 286 14.20 21.67 6.69
C GLY A 286 13.17 20.72 7.33
N LEU A 287 12.10 21.26 7.93
CA LEU A 287 11.01 20.48 8.52
C LEU A 287 9.66 20.81 7.88
N PHE A 288 8.82 19.79 7.71
CA PHE A 288 7.46 19.85 7.22
C PHE A 288 6.49 19.41 8.31
N LEU A 289 5.45 20.21 8.59
CA LEU A 289 4.35 19.80 9.47
C LEU A 289 3.23 19.15 8.64
N ILE A 290 3.28 17.82 8.56
CA ILE A 290 2.37 17.01 7.75
C ILE A 290 1.08 16.67 8.51
N ALA A 291 -0.01 16.48 7.76
CA ALA A 291 -1.30 16.01 8.24
C ALA A 291 -1.34 14.47 8.21
N ALA A 292 -1.11 13.84 9.36
CA ALA A 292 -1.23 12.39 9.53
C ALA A 292 -2.70 12.03 9.78
N PRO A 293 -3.34 11.21 8.92
CA PRO A 293 -4.68 10.73 9.16
C PRO A 293 -4.63 9.63 10.23
N VAL A 294 -5.45 9.76 11.27
CA VAL A 294 -5.54 8.76 12.35
C VAL A 294 -6.99 8.34 12.57
N ARG A 295 -7.18 7.11 13.04
CA ARG A 295 -8.49 6.53 13.34
C ARG A 295 -8.76 6.63 14.84
N ASP A 296 -9.85 7.31 15.23
CA ASP A 296 -10.27 7.38 16.63
C ASP A 296 -10.92 6.05 17.10
N SER A 297 -11.24 5.96 18.39
CA SER A 297 -11.89 4.77 18.98
C SER A 297 -13.29 4.49 18.42
N ASN A 298 -13.93 5.49 17.81
CA ASN A 298 -15.23 5.36 17.14
C ASN A 298 -15.07 5.05 15.63
N GLY A 299 -13.84 4.84 15.15
CA GLY A 299 -13.53 4.56 13.76
C GLY A 299 -13.65 5.77 12.82
N ARG A 300 -13.62 6.99 13.35
CA ARG A 300 -13.66 8.23 12.55
C ARG A 300 -12.26 8.80 12.36
N ALA A 301 -12.07 9.50 11.25
CA ALA A 301 -10.81 10.12 10.93
C ALA A 301 -10.61 11.42 11.73
N SER A 302 -9.37 11.64 12.17
CA SER A 302 -8.90 12.95 12.62
C SER A 302 -7.49 13.22 12.08
N ILE A 303 -7.05 14.48 12.16
CA ILE A 303 -5.73 14.89 11.66
C ILE A 303 -4.81 15.14 12.85
N HIS A 304 -3.73 14.37 12.91
CA HIS A 304 -2.61 14.64 13.81
C HIS A 304 -1.48 15.31 13.04
N TRP A 305 -0.84 16.30 13.67
CA TRP A 305 0.24 17.06 13.02
C TRP A 305 1.60 16.52 13.45
N VAL A 306 2.41 16.10 12.48
CA VAL A 306 3.72 15.48 12.72
C VAL A 306 4.81 16.24 11.97
N TRP A 307 5.93 16.52 12.63
CA TRP A 307 7.09 17.12 11.98
C TRP A 307 7.92 16.04 11.29
N LEU A 308 8.21 16.21 9.99
CA LEU A 308 9.11 15.38 9.21
C LEU A 308 10.26 16.21 8.65
N SER A 309 11.45 15.60 8.54
CA SER A 309 12.59 16.23 7.85
C SER A 309 12.40 16.23 6.34
N ASP A 310 12.98 17.24 5.69
CA ASP A 310 13.19 17.36 4.25
C ASP A 310 13.97 16.20 3.61
N LYS A 311 14.69 15.41 4.39
CA LYS A 311 15.29 14.14 3.96
C LYS A 311 14.25 13.04 3.73
N ALA A 312 13.08 13.15 4.38
CA ALA A 312 12.02 12.16 4.32
C ALA A 312 10.83 12.61 3.45
N PHE A 313 10.57 13.92 3.38
CA PHE A 313 9.36 14.46 2.77
C PHE A 313 9.65 15.76 2.01
N THR A 314 8.99 15.99 0.88
CA THR A 314 9.16 17.19 0.05
C THR A 314 7.83 17.73 -0.44
N ALA A 315 7.78 19.02 -0.77
CA ALA A 315 6.61 19.64 -1.37
C ALA A 315 6.39 19.18 -2.81
N MET A 316 5.11 19.04 -3.21
CA MET A 316 4.71 18.69 -4.57
C MET A 316 4.23 19.92 -5.36
N PRO A 317 4.46 19.94 -6.69
CA PRO A 317 5.23 18.94 -7.43
C PRO A 317 6.73 19.12 -7.18
N TRP A 318 7.44 18.02 -6.92
CA TRP A 318 8.89 18.06 -6.81
C TRP A 318 9.47 18.20 -8.21
N LYS A 319 10.37 19.15 -8.44
CA LYS A 319 10.90 19.47 -9.78
C LYS A 319 11.41 18.19 -10.45
N MET A 320 10.95 17.90 -11.66
CA MET A 320 11.31 16.65 -12.35
C MET A 320 12.69 16.77 -12.99
N THR A 321 13.74 16.75 -12.16
CA THR A 321 15.15 16.78 -12.59
C THR A 321 15.76 15.39 -12.47
N PRO A 322 16.83 15.08 -13.24
CA PRO A 322 17.60 13.86 -13.03
C PRO A 322 18.07 13.70 -11.57
N GLU A 323 18.48 14.79 -10.91
CA GLU A 323 18.81 14.82 -9.48
C GLU A 323 17.72 14.24 -8.58
N ASN A 324 16.49 14.76 -8.69
CA ASN A 324 15.38 14.33 -7.83
C ASN A 324 14.90 12.91 -8.18
N ILE A 325 14.97 12.54 -9.46
CA ILE A 325 14.71 11.16 -9.92
C ILE A 325 15.74 10.22 -9.30
N ALA A 326 17.02 10.59 -9.28
CA ALA A 326 18.08 9.78 -8.70
C ALA A 326 17.87 9.55 -7.20
N VAL A 327 17.39 10.55 -6.45
CA VAL A 327 17.03 10.37 -5.03
C VAL A 327 15.95 9.30 -4.85
N LEU A 328 14.88 9.33 -5.65
CA LEU A 328 13.83 8.31 -5.59
C LEU A 328 14.34 6.92 -6.00
N MET A 329 15.13 6.83 -7.07
CA MET A 329 15.70 5.55 -7.50
C MET A 329 16.61 4.94 -6.43
N LYS A 330 17.45 5.77 -5.79
CA LYS A 330 18.33 5.34 -4.70
C LYS A 330 17.55 4.87 -3.47
N SER A 331 16.40 5.50 -3.16
CA SER A 331 15.59 5.10 -2.00
C SER A 331 14.84 3.77 -2.18
N MET A 332 14.75 3.26 -3.42
CA MET A 332 14.14 1.96 -3.74
C MET A 332 15.18 0.86 -4.04
N GLY A 333 16.47 1.16 -4.01
CA GLY A 333 17.53 0.22 -4.34
C GLY A 333 17.59 -0.97 -3.38
N GLY A 334 17.64 -2.19 -3.92
CA GLY A 334 17.80 -3.42 -3.13
C GLY A 334 16.53 -3.92 -2.43
N ALA A 335 15.37 -3.29 -2.66
CA ALA A 335 14.09 -3.75 -2.11
C ALA A 335 13.68 -5.13 -2.70
N PRO A 336 13.21 -6.08 -1.87
CA PRO A 336 12.72 -7.37 -2.37
C PRO A 336 11.53 -7.22 -3.32
N MET A 337 11.48 -8.09 -4.35
CA MET A 337 10.48 -8.12 -5.44
C MET A 337 9.03 -8.45 -5.02
N ALA A 338 8.65 -8.32 -3.76
CA ALA A 338 7.30 -8.65 -3.26
C ALA A 338 6.60 -7.49 -2.54
N GLY A 339 7.27 -6.35 -2.31
CA GLY A 339 6.71 -5.26 -1.48
C GLY A 339 6.59 -3.88 -2.12
N GLU A 340 7.40 -3.55 -3.15
CA GLU A 340 7.58 -2.12 -3.50
C GLU A 340 7.46 -1.78 -5.00
N ILE A 341 7.49 -2.76 -5.91
CA ILE A 341 7.73 -2.48 -7.35
C ILE A 341 6.46 -2.48 -8.24
N LEU A 342 5.27 -2.84 -7.73
CA LEU A 342 4.07 -2.83 -8.58
C LEU A 342 3.58 -1.41 -8.97
N ILE A 343 4.08 -0.34 -8.33
CA ILE A 343 3.58 1.02 -8.57
C ILE A 343 4.28 1.71 -9.76
N PHE A 344 5.53 1.37 -10.08
CA PHE A 344 6.26 2.09 -11.14
C PHE A 344 5.83 1.68 -12.56
N ILE A 345 5.33 0.46 -12.75
CA ILE A 345 4.92 -0.03 -14.07
C ILE A 345 3.62 0.65 -14.56
N MET A 346 2.77 1.15 -13.67
CA MET A 346 1.51 1.81 -14.06
C MET A 346 1.63 3.30 -14.41
N ILE A 347 2.73 3.98 -14.07
CA ILE A 347 2.91 5.41 -14.37
C ILE A 347 3.42 5.63 -15.80
N VAL A 348 3.91 4.57 -16.48
CA VAL A 348 4.45 4.62 -17.85
C VAL A 348 3.72 3.65 -18.78
N GLN A 349 2.39 3.70 -18.80
CA GLN A 349 1.62 3.11 -19.90
C GLN A 349 0.74 4.18 -20.56
N PRO A 350 1.17 4.75 -21.71
CA PRO A 350 0.24 5.46 -22.56
C PRO A 350 -0.74 4.44 -23.15
N LYS A 351 -2.04 4.73 -23.03
CA LYS A 351 -3.16 4.06 -23.71
C LYS A 351 -2.75 3.17 -24.88
N SER A 352 -2.86 1.85 -24.74
CA SER A 352 -3.23 0.92 -25.83
C SER A 352 -3.17 -0.52 -25.34
N ALA A 353 -4.34 -1.13 -25.11
CA ALA A 353 -4.66 -2.53 -25.42
C ALA A 353 -6.04 -2.85 -24.83
N VAL A 354 -7.08 -2.46 -25.57
CA VAL A 354 -8.35 -3.19 -25.57
C VAL A 354 -8.22 -4.21 -26.70
N CYS A 355 -8.15 -5.49 -26.35
CA CYS A 355 -8.69 -6.64 -27.07
C CYS A 355 -8.55 -7.86 -26.16
#